data_AF-A0A2L2XCF1-F1
#
_entry.id   AF-A0A2L2XCF1-F1
#
_cell.length_a   1.000
_cell.length_b   1.000
_cell.length_c   1.000
_cell.angle_alpha   90.00
_cell.angle_beta   90.00
_cell.angle_gamma   90.00
#
_symmetry.space_group_name_H-M   'P 1'
#
loop_
_entity.id
_entity.type
_entity.pdbx_description
1 polymer ?
#
loop_
_entity_poly.entity_id
_entity_poly.type
_entity_poly.pdbx_seq_one_letter_code
_entity_poly.pdbx_strand_id
1 'polypeptide(L)' 'MSKKYSPLARKITALRNYGSHLKYENLYKGVNSRLDELQAAVLSVKLEGLDRDNSARREIAKYYIDNIKNS' A
#
# COMPACT_ATOMS: atom_id res chain seq x y z
N MET A 1 14.53 9.61 16.63
CA MET A 1 13.97 8.70 15.59
C MET A 1 15.13 7.96 14.92
N SER A 2 15.19 6.64 15.13
CA SER A 2 16.31 5.76 14.75
C SER A 2 16.51 5.64 13.22
N LYS A 3 17.76 5.36 12.79
CA LYS A 3 18.29 5.25 11.41
C LYS A 3 17.65 4.18 10.50
N LYS A 4 16.39 3.77 10.72
CA LYS A 4 15.76 2.58 10.11
C LYS A 4 15.26 2.77 8.66
N TYR A 5 15.11 4.00 8.18
CA TYR A 5 14.48 4.28 6.87
C TYR A 5 15.35 5.14 5.96
N SER A 6 15.28 4.87 4.65
CA SER A 6 15.97 5.67 3.63
C SER A 6 15.55 7.15 3.70
N PRO A 7 16.40 8.09 3.22
CA PRO A 7 16.04 9.50 3.13
C PRO A 7 14.71 9.74 2.39
N LEU A 8 14.45 8.95 1.34
CA LEU A 8 13.19 9.02 0.59
C LEU A 8 11.99 8.58 1.44
N ALA A 9 12.09 7.45 2.14
CA ALA A 9 10.99 6.95 2.98
C ALA A 9 10.64 7.94 4.11
N ARG A 10 11.65 8.59 4.70
CA ARG A 10 11.44 9.66 5.67
C ARG A 10 10.69 10.86 5.06
N LYS A 11 11.10 11.30 3.87
CA LYS A 11 10.45 12.42 3.17
C LYS A 11 9.00 12.10 2.82
N ILE A 12 8.72 10.90 2.30
CA ILE A 12 7.35 10.46 1.98
C ILE A 12 6.49 10.40 3.24
N THR A 13 7.02 9.87 4.34
CA THR A 13 6.30 9.79 5.63
C THR A 13 5.90 11.16 6.15
N ALA A 14 6.78 12.16 6.02
CA ALA A 14 6.43 13.53 6.38
C ALA A 14 5.37 14.11 5.42
N LEU A 15 5.56 13.96 4.11
CA LEU A 15 4.66 14.50 3.09
C LEU A 15 3.22 13.98 3.22
N ARG A 16 3.01 12.70 3.58
CA ARG A 16 1.65 12.13 3.77
C ARG A 16 0.91 12.67 5.01
N ASN A 17 1.61 13.36 5.90
CA ASN A 17 1.07 13.94 7.12
C ASN A 17 1.38 15.45 7.19
N TYR A 18 0.89 16.20 6.22
CA TYR A 18 1.04 17.67 6.14
C TYR A 18 2.48 18.19 6.04
N GLY A 19 3.45 17.31 5.75
CA GLY A 19 4.88 17.64 5.78
C GLY A 19 5.47 17.57 7.19
N SER A 20 4.73 17.01 8.15
CA SER A 20 5.10 16.92 9.55
C SER A 20 5.90 15.66 9.85
N HIS A 21 6.99 15.87 10.59
CA HIS A 21 7.87 14.80 11.10
C HIS A 21 7.94 14.81 12.64
N LEU A 22 7.59 15.94 13.25
CA LEU A 22 7.43 16.18 14.67
C LEU A 22 6.14 16.99 14.86
N LYS A 23 5.44 16.78 15.98
CA LYS A 23 4.16 17.45 16.25
C LYS A 23 4.35 18.97 16.16
N TYR A 24 3.52 19.62 15.35
CA TYR A 24 3.55 21.08 15.07
C TYR A 24 4.73 21.59 14.24
N GLU A 25 5.61 20.71 13.75
CA GLU A 25 6.69 21.09 12.83
C GLU A 25 6.45 20.51 11.43
N ASN A 26 6.23 21.39 10.46
CA ASN A 26 6.04 21.05 9.05
C ASN A 26 7.27 21.50 8.24
N LEU A 27 8.19 20.57 7.95
CA LEU A 27 9.40 20.86 7.16
C LEU A 27 9.11 21.00 5.66
N TYR A 28 8.00 20.42 5.21
CA TYR A 28 7.61 20.40 3.81
C TYR A 28 6.17 20.90 3.66
N LYS A 29 5.82 21.37 2.46
CA LYS A 29 4.42 21.53 2.07
C LYS A 29 3.87 20.14 1.70
N GLY A 30 3.28 19.44 2.67
CA GLY A 30 2.67 18.12 2.46
C GLY A 30 1.16 18.16 2.31
N VAL A 31 0.54 16.98 2.39
CA VAL A 31 -0.91 16.76 2.29
C VAL A 31 -1.39 15.80 3.39
N ASN A 32 -2.69 15.69 3.62
CA ASN A 32 -3.26 14.62 4.43
C ASN A 32 -3.58 13.42 3.53
N SER A 33 -2.73 12.40 3.56
CA SER A 33 -2.92 11.17 2.77
C SER A 33 -2.53 9.97 3.63
N ARG A 34 -3.23 9.82 4.76
CA ARG A 34 -3.00 8.73 5.72
C ARG A 34 -3.98 7.60 5.45
N LEU A 35 -3.52 6.38 5.66
CA LEU A 35 -4.40 5.21 5.79
C LEU A 35 -5.03 5.22 7.18
N ASP A 36 -6.35 5.12 7.26
CA ASP A 36 -7.08 5.02 8.51
C ASP A 36 -6.88 3.67 9.20
N GLU A 37 -6.89 3.66 10.53
CA GLU A 37 -6.66 2.45 11.33
C GLU A 37 -7.68 1.34 11.06
N LEU A 38 -8.96 1.70 10.86
CA LEU A 38 -10.00 0.73 10.50
C LEU A 38 -9.70 0.06 9.16
N GLN A 39 -9.24 0.83 8.17
CA GLN A 39 -8.89 0.29 6.86
C GLN A 39 -7.61 -0.54 6.93
N ALA A 40 -6.62 -0.14 7.74
CA ALA A 40 -5.42 -0.92 8.00
C ALA A 40 -5.75 -2.28 8.64
N ALA A 41 -6.69 -2.33 9.58
CA ALA A 41 -7.14 -3.57 10.20
C ALA A 41 -7.82 -4.51 9.20
N VAL A 42 -8.72 -3.98 8.35
CA VAL A 42 -9.36 -4.74 7.27
C VAL A 42 -8.32 -5.29 6.29
N LEU A 43 -7.34 -4.47 5.90
CA LEU A 43 -6.26 -4.91 5.01
C LEU A 43 -5.37 -5.96 5.66
N SER A 44 -5.12 -5.89 6.97
CA SER A 44 -4.30 -6.86 7.68
C SER A 44 -4.89 -8.27 7.60
N VAL A 45 -6.20 -8.41 7.84
CA VAL A 45 -6.90 -9.70 7.70
C VAL A 45 -6.89 -10.19 6.23
N LYS A 46 -7.11 -9.29 5.27
CA LYS A 46 -7.08 -9.66 3.85
C LYS A 46 -5.68 -10.05 3.37
N LEU A 47 -4.64 -9.47 3.95
CA LEU A 47 -3.26 -9.72 3.56
C LEU A 47 -2.84 -11.17 3.82
N GLU A 48 -3.36 -11.79 4.88
CA GLU A 48 -3.13 -13.21 5.20
C GLU A 48 -3.61 -14.15 4.07
N GLY A 49 -4.69 -13.79 3.38
CA GLY A 49 -5.26 -14.58 2.27
C GLY A 49 -4.75 -14.18 0.88
N LEU A 50 -3.91 -13.15 0.77
CA LEU A 50 -3.60 -12.51 -0.51
C LEU A 50 -2.98 -13.46 -1.53
N ASP A 51 -2.03 -14.31 -1.11
CA ASP A 51 -1.34 -15.21 -2.03
C ASP A 51 -2.26 -16.31 -2.58
N ARG A 52 -3.13 -16.86 -1.73
CA ARG A 52 -4.17 -17.83 -2.14
C ARG A 52 -5.11 -17.21 -3.16
N ASP A 53 -5.65 -16.02 -2.85
CA ASP A 53 -6.59 -15.34 -3.73
C ASP A 53 -5.93 -14.95 -5.06
N ASN A 54 -4.65 -14.57 -5.04
CA ASN A 54 -3.86 -14.31 -6.24
C ASN A 54 -3.60 -15.59 -7.06
N SER A 55 -3.38 -16.74 -6.41
CA SER A 55 -3.23 -18.03 -7.12
C SER A 55 -4.51 -18.39 -7.88
N ALA A 56 -5.67 -18.31 -7.22
CA ALA A 56 -6.96 -18.58 -7.84
C ALA A 56 -7.21 -17.63 -9.04
N ARG A 57 -6.85 -16.35 -8.93
CA ARG A 57 -6.93 -15.40 -10.04
C ARG A 57 -6.02 -15.78 -11.23
N ARG A 58 -4.82 -16.29 -10.97
CA ARG A 58 -3.91 -16.75 -12.02
C ARG A 58 -4.44 -18.00 -12.73
N GLU A 59 -5.04 -18.93 -12.00
CA GLU A 59 -5.67 -20.13 -12.57
C GLU A 59 -6.83 -19.75 -13.50
N ILE A 60 -7.70 -18.84 -13.06
CA ILE A 60 -8.80 -18.32 -13.89
C ILE A 60 -8.26 -17.61 -15.15
N ALA A 61 -7.25 -16.77 -15.00
CA ALA A 61 -6.63 -16.09 -16.14
C ALA A 61 -6.01 -17.09 -17.14
N LYS A 62 -5.33 -18.13 -16.64
CA LYS A 62 -4.78 -19.21 -17.47
C LYS A 62 -5.88 -19.93 -18.24
N TYR A 63 -7.00 -20.25 -17.58
CA TYR A 63 -8.13 -20.87 -18.24
C TYR A 63 -8.65 -20.01 -19.42
N TYR A 64 -8.80 -18.70 -19.22
CA TYR A 64 -9.22 -17.81 -20.30
C TYR A 64 -8.21 -17.75 -21.45
N ILE A 65 -6.91 -17.64 -21.14
CA ILE A 65 -5.85 -17.64 -22.15
C ILE A 65 -5.88 -18.91 -23.00
N ASP A 66 -6.10 -20.07 -22.37
CA ASP A 66 -6.06 -21.37 -23.05
C ASP A 66 -7.33 -21.63 -23.88
N ASN A 67 -8.48 -21.06 -23.49
CA ASN A 67 -9.80 -21.47 -24.01
C ASN A 67 -10.54 -20.39 -24.80
N ILE A 68 -10.25 -19.11 -24.63
CA ILE A 68 -10.84 -18.08 -25.49
C ILE A 68 -10.14 -18.13 -26.84
N LYS A 69 -10.84 -18.68 -27.84
CA LYS A 69 -10.44 -18.64 -29.23
C LYS A 69 -11.47 -17.80 -29.98
N ASN A 70 -11.01 -16.67 -30.50
CA ASN A 70 -11.80 -15.83 -31.38
C ASN A 70 -11.13 -15.85 -32.75
N SER A 71 -11.81 -16.44 -33.73
CA SER A 71 -11.40 -16.61 -35.12
C SER A 71 -12.40 -15.94 -36.03
#